data_AF-A0A9D2HPB4-F1
#
_entry.id   AF-A0A9D2HPB4-F1
#
_cell.length_a   1.000
_cell.length_b   1.000
_cell.length_c   1.000
_cell.angle_alpha   90.00
_cell.angle_beta   90.00
_cell.angle_gamma   90.00
#
_symmetry.space_group_name_H-M   'P 1'
#
loop_
_entity.id
_entity.type
_entity.pdbx_description
1 polymer ?
#
loop_
_entity_poly.entity_id
_entity_poly.type
_entity_poly.pdbx_seq_one_letter_code
_entity_poly.pdbx_strand_id
1 'polypeptide(L)'
;MLKQLCTRVARVAGLLLLLFAGGGCNGDVFIDDFMPGNPPSVSIGQEGATVTVSFEGDNWGIHSLGSFYGSFGVQATDLEGNDLYLPLDEGQTGIVRIIDDFLDLEAVKRNGREVELTLRENLYDYPVELELVVGNRYEEKTIPIRAASGSKYRVDSVAYDWSRFHTYDYKAEWVYSIIVDNTQGTDTTWAHVRPYEKAVRRVRFSIPGEVMGKDYYTTLLGDSLPEVAIPDVADGKPVVQDTRATFDLEEQDLPVDLDKDFTVLVPVPGGKKMEVGAYVSVEHYDVPFVIHCSHPHSGRTRTFSGTLSSDRPYDYFYTLTDLTHTDE
;
A
#
# COMPACT_ATOMS: atom_id res chain seq x y z
N MET A 1 49.08 -80.57 1.79
CA MET A 1 47.92 -79.68 1.99
C MET A 1 48.18 -78.51 2.95
N LEU A 2 48.96 -78.66 4.03
CA LEU A 2 49.17 -77.59 5.03
C LEU A 2 49.96 -76.36 4.53
N LYS A 3 50.93 -76.53 3.61
CA LYS A 3 51.75 -75.42 3.07
C LYS A 3 50.96 -74.46 2.17
N GLN A 4 49.98 -74.95 1.38
CA GLN A 4 49.16 -74.08 0.51
C GLN A 4 48.13 -73.25 1.27
N LEU A 5 47.69 -73.71 2.45
CA LEU A 5 46.75 -72.99 3.30
C LEU A 5 47.43 -71.78 3.98
N CYS A 6 48.67 -71.94 4.46
CA CYS A 6 49.43 -70.84 5.07
C CYS A 6 49.77 -69.71 4.08
N THR A 7 50.09 -70.04 2.82
CA THR A 7 50.40 -69.02 1.79
C THR A 7 49.16 -68.24 1.34
N ARG A 8 47.96 -68.85 1.39
CA ARG A 8 46.69 -68.17 1.08
C ARG A 8 46.26 -67.25 2.22
N VAL A 9 46.40 -67.67 3.48
CA VAL A 9 46.10 -66.84 4.65
C VAL A 9 47.06 -65.64 4.74
N ALA A 10 48.34 -65.83 4.47
CA ALA A 10 49.32 -64.72 4.45
C ALA A 10 49.09 -63.71 3.32
N ARG A 11 48.63 -64.17 2.13
CA ARG A 11 48.27 -63.28 1.01
C ARG A 11 46.97 -62.51 1.27
N VAL A 12 45.97 -63.15 1.89
CA VAL A 12 44.71 -62.50 2.27
C VAL A 12 44.94 -61.49 3.41
N ALA A 13 45.78 -61.82 4.39
CA ALA A 13 46.18 -60.88 5.44
C ALA A 13 46.98 -59.69 4.89
N GLY A 14 47.89 -59.92 3.93
CA GLY A 14 48.64 -58.86 3.26
C GLY A 14 47.77 -57.93 2.40
N LEU A 15 46.75 -58.46 1.73
CA LEU A 15 45.76 -57.67 0.98
C LEU A 15 44.82 -56.87 1.89
N LEU A 16 44.43 -57.43 3.05
CA LEU A 16 43.67 -56.70 4.07
C LEU A 16 44.50 -55.56 4.69
N LEU A 17 45.80 -55.77 4.95
CA LEU A 17 46.68 -54.70 5.44
C LEU A 17 46.93 -53.59 4.39
N LEU A 18 46.96 -53.93 3.10
CA LEU A 18 47.03 -52.93 2.01
C LEU A 18 45.71 -52.18 1.81
N LEU A 19 44.55 -52.81 2.06
CA LEU A 19 43.23 -52.16 2.05
C LEU A 19 43.02 -51.24 3.27
N PHE A 20 43.58 -51.58 4.44
CA PHE A 20 43.60 -50.69 5.61
C PHE A 20 44.63 -49.56 5.48
N ALA A 21 45.74 -49.76 4.76
CA ALA A 21 46.73 -48.72 4.50
C ALA A 21 46.34 -47.77 3.33
N GLY A 22 45.38 -48.16 2.48
CA GLY A 22 44.90 -47.36 1.34
C GLY A 22 43.58 -46.61 1.58
N GLY A 23 42.93 -46.79 2.74
CA GLY A 23 41.66 -46.14 3.08
C GLY A 23 41.78 -44.88 3.94
N GLY A 24 43.00 -44.46 4.28
CA GLY A 24 43.28 -43.28 5.09
C GLY A 24 43.84 -42.13 4.25
N CYS A 25 43.07 -41.63 3.29
CA CYS A 25 43.41 -40.42 2.54
C CYS A 25 42.20 -39.50 2.39
N ASN A 26 41.42 -39.35 3.46
CA ASN A 26 40.75 -38.10 3.77
C ASN A 26 41.33 -37.70 5.12
N GLY A 27 42.48 -37.01 5.10
CA GLY A 27 42.87 -36.25 6.27
C GLY A 27 41.70 -35.33 6.60
N ASP A 28 41.22 -35.41 7.84
CA ASP A 28 40.04 -34.71 8.31
C ASP A 28 40.02 -33.27 7.78
N VAL A 29 39.18 -33.01 6.78
CA VAL A 29 38.75 -31.64 6.50
C VAL A 29 37.69 -31.38 7.56
N PHE A 30 38.14 -31.08 8.78
CA PHE A 30 37.30 -30.48 9.80
C PHE A 30 36.86 -29.14 9.21
N ILE A 31 35.62 -29.10 8.75
CA ILE A 31 34.95 -27.84 8.44
C ILE A 31 34.47 -27.36 9.79
N ASP A 32 35.05 -26.27 10.27
CA ASP A 32 34.57 -25.65 11.49
C ASP A 32 33.11 -25.24 11.30
N ASP A 33 32.25 -25.59 12.24
CA ASP A 33 30.86 -25.14 12.23
C ASP A 33 30.86 -23.60 12.29
N PHE A 34 30.19 -22.95 11.35
CA PHE A 34 30.09 -21.48 11.38
C PHE A 34 28.98 -20.98 12.31
N MET A 35 28.06 -21.86 12.70
CA MET A 35 26.90 -21.55 13.55
C MET A 35 26.47 -22.79 14.33
N PRO A 36 25.91 -22.64 15.55
CA PRO A 36 25.37 -23.77 16.30
C PRO A 36 24.35 -24.58 15.49
N GLY A 37 24.26 -25.88 15.78
CA GLY A 37 23.32 -26.79 15.09
C GLY A 37 21.87 -26.32 15.11
N ASN A 38 21.47 -25.53 16.11
CA ASN A 38 20.20 -24.81 16.14
C ASN A 38 20.46 -23.31 15.92
N PRO A 39 20.11 -22.75 14.75
CA PRO A 39 20.23 -21.32 14.49
C PRO A 39 19.38 -20.50 15.47
N PRO A 40 19.82 -19.27 15.84
CA PRO A 40 19.01 -18.38 16.66
C PRO A 40 17.76 -17.92 15.89
N SER A 41 16.69 -17.62 16.63
CA SER A 41 15.58 -16.82 16.09
C SER A 41 15.80 -15.35 16.42
N VAL A 42 15.53 -14.50 15.43
CA VAL A 42 15.69 -13.04 15.55
C VAL A 42 14.32 -12.39 15.62
N SER A 43 14.16 -11.43 16.55
CA SER A 43 13.00 -10.55 16.60
C SER A 43 13.46 -9.11 16.61
N ILE A 44 13.02 -8.32 15.62
CA ILE A 44 13.34 -6.90 15.50
C ILE A 44 12.08 -6.11 15.87
N GLY A 45 12.08 -5.52 17.06
CA GLY A 45 10.88 -5.01 17.71
C GLY A 45 10.49 -3.58 17.36
N GLN A 46 11.40 -2.78 16.81
CA GLN A 46 11.14 -1.39 16.44
C GLN A 46 11.87 -1.06 15.14
N GLU A 47 11.27 -0.21 14.30
CA GLU A 47 11.95 0.38 13.15
C GLU A 47 13.20 1.14 13.58
N GLY A 48 14.23 1.09 12.75
CA GLY A 48 15.56 1.61 13.05
C GLY A 48 16.34 0.80 14.09
N ALA A 49 15.72 -0.20 14.74
CA ALA A 49 16.44 -1.09 15.62
C ALA A 49 17.30 -2.06 14.82
N THR A 50 18.46 -2.36 15.41
CA THR A 50 19.46 -3.23 14.83
C THR A 50 19.67 -4.43 15.74
N VAL A 51 19.74 -5.62 15.15
CA VAL A 51 20.06 -6.88 15.84
C VAL A 51 21.26 -7.52 15.15
N THR A 52 22.29 -7.82 15.94
CA THR A 52 23.48 -8.51 15.46
C THR A 52 23.34 -10.01 15.71
N VAL A 53 23.52 -10.82 14.68
CA VAL A 53 23.64 -12.28 14.81
C VAL A 53 25.10 -12.66 14.71
N SER A 54 25.63 -13.31 15.74
CA SER A 54 27.02 -13.75 15.82
C SER A 54 27.21 -15.18 15.28
N PHE A 55 28.39 -15.41 14.73
CA PHE A 55 28.82 -16.67 14.12
C PHE A 55 30.07 -17.22 14.83
N GLU A 56 30.18 -18.55 14.85
CA GLU A 56 31.28 -19.30 15.47
C GLU A 56 32.52 -19.39 14.58
N GLY A 57 32.32 -19.33 13.25
CA GLY A 57 33.35 -19.38 12.20
C GLY A 57 33.11 -18.32 11.13
N ASP A 58 34.11 -18.09 10.26
CA ASP A 58 34.07 -17.11 9.14
C ASP A 58 33.88 -17.73 7.75
N ASN A 59 33.79 -19.06 7.69
CA ASN A 59 33.57 -19.90 6.53
C ASN A 59 32.08 -19.96 6.15
N TRP A 60 31.44 -18.80 5.95
CA TRP A 60 30.05 -18.69 5.51
C TRP A 60 29.77 -17.43 4.69
N GLY A 61 28.67 -17.49 3.95
CA GLY A 61 28.12 -16.45 3.08
C GLY A 61 26.60 -16.32 3.22
N ILE A 62 26.02 -15.30 2.57
CA ILE A 62 24.55 -15.08 2.57
C ILE A 62 23.99 -15.66 1.27
N HIS A 63 23.12 -16.67 1.37
CA HIS A 63 22.53 -17.30 0.21
C HIS A 63 21.24 -16.59 -0.23
N SER A 64 20.38 -16.25 0.72
CA SER A 64 19.15 -15.53 0.43
C SER A 64 18.62 -14.78 1.66
N LEU A 65 17.80 -13.76 1.38
CA LEU A 65 16.99 -13.06 2.35
C LEU A 65 15.59 -12.92 1.75
N GLY A 66 14.55 -13.34 2.45
CA GLY A 66 13.19 -13.28 1.90
C GLY A 66 12.14 -13.86 2.84
N SER A 67 11.00 -14.27 2.29
CA SER A 67 9.99 -15.04 3.03
C SER A 67 9.65 -16.32 2.28
N PHE A 68 9.25 -17.34 3.03
CA PHE A 68 8.70 -18.56 2.47
C PHE A 68 7.34 -18.33 1.76
N TYR A 69 6.57 -17.32 2.20
CA TYR A 69 5.19 -17.13 1.79
C TYR A 69 4.98 -16.09 0.69
N GLY A 70 6.04 -15.40 0.23
CA GLY A 70 5.93 -14.35 -0.77
C GLY A 70 7.26 -13.97 -1.39
N SER A 71 7.21 -13.41 -2.61
CA SER A 71 8.37 -12.88 -3.30
C SER A 71 8.54 -11.39 -2.97
N PHE A 72 9.62 -11.06 -2.28
CA PHE A 72 10.05 -9.67 -2.12
C PHE A 72 11.12 -9.32 -3.16
N GLY A 73 11.20 -8.05 -3.54
CA GLY A 73 12.38 -7.55 -4.24
C GLY A 73 13.60 -7.64 -3.31
N VAL A 74 14.70 -8.23 -3.79
CA VAL A 74 15.94 -8.37 -3.04
C VAL A 74 17.08 -7.79 -3.85
N GLN A 75 17.84 -6.89 -3.25
CA GLN A 75 19.05 -6.32 -3.83
C GLN A 75 20.26 -6.73 -2.97
N ALA A 76 21.37 -7.04 -3.63
CA ALA A 76 22.66 -7.18 -2.97
C ALA A 76 23.64 -6.12 -3.52
N THR A 77 24.44 -5.56 -2.62
CA THR A 77 25.51 -4.60 -2.96
C THR A 77 26.75 -4.88 -2.11
N ASP A 78 27.91 -4.41 -2.53
CA ASP A 78 29.08 -4.38 -1.66
C ASP A 78 28.94 -3.25 -0.62
N LEU A 79 29.94 -3.08 0.25
CA LEU A 79 29.89 -2.04 1.29
C LEU A 79 30.01 -0.61 0.73
N GLU A 80 30.39 -0.45 -0.54
CA GLU A 80 30.50 0.83 -1.25
C GLU A 80 29.24 1.15 -2.07
N GLY A 81 28.32 0.18 -2.22
CA GLY A 81 27.06 0.31 -2.94
C GLY A 81 27.09 -0.18 -4.39
N ASN A 82 28.15 -0.87 -4.81
CA ASN A 82 28.17 -1.50 -6.14
C ASN A 82 27.33 -2.77 -6.13
N ASP A 83 26.53 -2.99 -7.18
CA ASP A 83 25.66 -4.16 -7.27
C ASP A 83 26.43 -5.47 -7.17
N LEU A 84 25.90 -6.39 -6.37
CA LEU A 84 26.33 -7.78 -6.25
C LEU A 84 25.17 -8.71 -6.61
N TYR A 85 25.50 -9.98 -6.81
CA TYR A 85 24.52 -11.05 -6.94
C TYR A 85 24.57 -11.95 -5.72
N LEU A 86 23.40 -12.46 -5.33
CA LEU A 86 23.33 -13.56 -4.38
C LEU A 86 23.67 -14.89 -5.07
N PRO A 87 24.31 -15.84 -4.38
CA PRO A 87 24.78 -15.76 -2.99
C PRO A 87 26.02 -14.85 -2.83
N LEU A 88 26.18 -14.25 -1.64
CA LEU A 88 27.48 -13.71 -1.22
C LEU A 88 28.36 -14.87 -0.78
N ASP A 89 29.56 -15.00 -1.36
CA ASP A 89 30.48 -16.10 -1.09
C ASP A 89 31.06 -16.07 0.34
N GLU A 90 31.68 -17.19 0.74
CA GLU A 90 32.45 -17.30 1.98
C GLU A 90 33.51 -16.18 2.07
N GLY A 91 33.53 -15.45 3.20
CA GLY A 91 34.42 -14.30 3.39
C GLY A 91 34.04 -13.02 2.61
N GLN A 92 33.12 -13.07 1.65
CA GLN A 92 32.66 -11.88 0.93
C GLN A 92 31.81 -10.99 1.86
N THR A 93 32.11 -9.69 1.87
CA THR A 93 31.33 -8.68 2.60
C THR A 93 30.29 -8.05 1.68
N GLY A 94 29.18 -7.60 2.23
CA GLY A 94 28.15 -6.93 1.45
C GLY A 94 26.91 -6.60 2.26
N ILE A 95 25.94 -6.01 1.57
CA ILE A 95 24.63 -5.62 2.08
C ILE A 95 23.59 -6.34 1.23
N VAL A 96 22.68 -7.06 1.89
CA VAL A 96 21.52 -7.71 1.27
C VAL A 96 20.28 -7.07 1.83
N ARG A 97 19.39 -6.56 0.96
CA ARG A 97 18.25 -5.76 1.37
C ARG A 97 16.98 -6.21 0.68
N ILE A 98 15.92 -6.37 1.47
CA ILE A 98 14.56 -6.45 0.95
C ILE A 98 14.12 -5.03 0.58
N ILE A 99 13.74 -4.82 -0.68
CA ILE A 99 13.20 -3.57 -1.19
C ILE A 99 11.83 -3.89 -1.77
N ASP A 100 10.80 -3.63 -0.96
CA ASP A 100 9.40 -3.73 -1.32
C ASP A 100 8.70 -2.39 -1.03
N ASP A 101 7.51 -2.19 -1.60
CA ASP A 101 6.74 -0.96 -1.40
C ASP A 101 6.39 -0.71 0.07
N PHE A 102 6.29 -1.77 0.89
CA PHE A 102 5.86 -1.68 2.29
C PHE A 102 6.83 -2.29 3.29
N LEU A 103 7.93 -2.88 2.83
CA LEU A 103 8.89 -3.55 3.68
C LEU A 103 10.32 -3.23 3.26
N ASP A 104 11.13 -2.86 4.24
CA ASP A 104 12.55 -2.62 4.08
C ASP A 104 13.33 -3.19 5.25
N LEU A 105 14.08 -4.24 4.96
CA LEU A 105 14.99 -4.88 5.89
C LEU A 105 16.36 -5.03 5.26
N GLU A 106 17.38 -4.65 6.01
CA GLU A 106 18.78 -4.68 5.58
C GLU A 106 19.57 -5.68 6.43
N ALA A 107 20.37 -6.51 5.76
CA ALA A 107 21.36 -7.40 6.35
C ALA A 107 22.76 -6.99 5.90
N VAL A 108 23.59 -6.52 6.83
CA VAL A 108 24.95 -6.05 6.56
C VAL A 108 25.97 -7.06 7.09
N LYS A 109 26.74 -7.66 6.19
CA LYS A 109 27.87 -8.54 6.50
C LYS A 109 29.17 -7.78 6.31
N ARG A 110 29.78 -7.32 7.41
CA ARG A 110 31.05 -6.57 7.39
C ARG A 110 32.28 -7.45 7.56
N ASN A 111 32.09 -8.64 8.11
CA ASN A 111 33.13 -9.60 8.43
C ASN A 111 32.50 -11.01 8.48
N GLY A 112 33.31 -12.03 8.79
CA GLY A 112 32.82 -13.41 8.93
C GLY A 112 32.29 -13.76 10.32
N ARG A 113 32.21 -12.84 11.28
CA ARG A 113 31.80 -13.14 12.66
C ARG A 113 30.38 -12.70 12.97
N GLU A 114 29.79 -11.86 12.14
CA GLU A 114 28.47 -11.31 12.39
C GLU A 114 27.75 -10.85 11.13
N VAL A 115 26.42 -10.84 11.21
CA VAL A 115 25.55 -10.07 10.32
C VAL A 115 24.70 -9.13 11.15
N GLU A 116 24.60 -7.89 10.70
CA GLU A 116 23.79 -6.86 11.32
C GLU A 116 22.46 -6.74 10.57
N LEU A 117 21.35 -6.96 11.27
CA LEU A 117 20.00 -6.88 10.71
C LEU A 117 19.32 -5.59 11.18
N THR A 118 18.84 -4.78 10.26
CA THR A 118 18.12 -3.54 10.58
C THR A 118 16.77 -3.53 9.88
N LEU A 119 15.69 -3.44 10.67
CA LEU A 119 14.35 -3.19 10.14
C LEU A 119 14.19 -1.69 9.91
N ARG A 120 14.08 -1.25 8.67
CA ARG A 120 13.98 0.18 8.33
C ARG A 120 12.54 0.63 8.16
N GLU A 121 11.69 -0.24 7.64
CA GLU A 121 10.27 0.04 7.39
C GLU A 121 9.49 -1.27 7.37
N ASN A 122 8.35 -1.32 8.07
CA ASN A 122 7.34 -2.37 7.88
C ASN A 122 5.94 -1.74 8.00
N LEU A 123 5.36 -1.39 6.86
CA LEU A 123 4.05 -0.74 6.83
C LEU A 123 2.89 -1.73 6.89
N TYR A 124 3.12 -3.04 6.97
CA TYR A 124 2.04 -3.98 7.22
C TYR A 124 1.54 -3.87 8.67
N ASP A 125 0.24 -4.08 8.88
CA ASP A 125 -0.37 -4.05 10.22
C ASP A 125 -0.06 -5.29 11.08
N TYR A 126 0.81 -6.15 10.59
CA TYR A 126 1.23 -7.39 11.25
C TYR A 126 2.75 -7.57 11.16
N PRO A 127 3.35 -8.32 12.10
CA PRO A 127 4.74 -8.71 12.01
C PRO A 127 4.98 -9.60 10.77
N VAL A 128 6.02 -9.30 10.00
CA VAL A 128 6.41 -10.10 8.84
C VAL A 128 7.41 -11.16 9.26
N GLU A 129 7.16 -12.40 8.84
CA GLU A 129 8.08 -13.53 9.02
C GLU A 129 8.98 -13.68 7.79
N LEU A 130 10.28 -13.57 8.03
CA LEU A 130 11.36 -13.60 7.06
C LEU A 130 12.39 -14.65 7.42
N GLU A 131 13.23 -14.99 6.46
CA GLU A 131 14.30 -15.97 6.58
C GLU A 131 15.58 -15.38 5.99
N LEU A 132 16.65 -15.42 6.78
CA LEU A 132 18.01 -15.24 6.29
C LEU A 132 18.66 -16.61 6.17
N VAL A 133 18.95 -17.04 4.95
CA VAL A 133 19.67 -18.28 4.67
C VAL A 133 21.15 -17.96 4.53
N VAL A 134 21.94 -18.57 5.40
CA VAL A 134 23.40 -18.47 5.42
C VAL A 134 24.00 -19.85 5.25
N GLY A 135 25.16 -19.93 4.63
CA GLY A 135 25.72 -21.22 4.32
C GLY A 135 27.13 -21.15 3.79
N ASN A 136 27.65 -22.33 3.56
CA ASN A 136 28.88 -22.58 2.85
C ASN A 136 28.66 -23.72 1.87
N ARG A 137 29.72 -24.16 1.18
CA ARG A 137 29.59 -25.26 0.19
C ARG A 137 29.16 -26.62 0.77
N TYR A 138 29.05 -26.76 2.09
CA TYR A 138 28.79 -28.02 2.78
C TYR A 138 27.46 -28.04 3.53
N GLU A 139 27.07 -26.91 4.13
CA GLU A 139 25.83 -26.81 4.87
C GLU A 139 25.18 -25.43 4.75
N GLU A 140 23.86 -25.40 4.96
CA GLU A 140 23.04 -24.19 5.04
C GLU A 140 22.29 -24.18 6.38
N LYS A 141 22.10 -22.97 6.91
CA LYS A 141 21.31 -22.70 8.11
C LYS A 141 20.32 -21.58 7.79
N THR A 142 19.09 -21.74 8.26
CA THR A 142 18.06 -20.71 8.17
C THR A 142 17.92 -20.02 9.52
N ILE A 143 18.02 -18.69 9.51
CA ILE A 143 17.79 -17.83 10.66
C ILE A 143 16.39 -17.21 10.49
N PRO A 144 15.39 -17.64 11.29
CA PRO A 144 14.07 -17.02 11.26
C PRO A 144 14.15 -15.59 11.79
N ILE A 145 13.52 -14.65 11.09
CA ILE A 145 13.45 -13.24 11.45
C ILE A 145 11.99 -12.84 11.55
N ARG A 146 11.59 -12.37 12.73
CA ARG A 146 10.29 -11.73 12.95
C ARG A 146 10.46 -10.22 13.02
N ALA A 147 10.02 -9.52 11.97
CA ALA A 147 10.03 -8.06 11.90
C ALA A 147 8.70 -7.50 12.42
N ALA A 148 8.71 -6.72 13.50
CA ALA A 148 7.50 -6.10 14.03
C ALA A 148 6.84 -5.14 13.01
N SER A 149 5.53 -4.90 13.15
CA SER A 149 4.86 -3.83 12.39
C SER A 149 5.36 -2.46 12.83
N GLY A 150 5.40 -1.55 11.87
CA GLY A 150 6.00 -0.23 11.98
C GLY A 150 4.98 0.91 12.01
N SER A 151 5.50 2.13 11.94
CA SER A 151 4.66 3.34 11.87
C SER A 151 4.20 3.59 10.44
N LYS A 152 2.97 4.11 10.29
CA LYS A 152 2.47 4.60 9.00
C LYS A 152 3.06 5.96 8.66
N TYR A 153 3.08 6.29 7.37
CA TYR A 153 3.41 7.64 6.91
C TYR A 153 2.35 8.64 7.38
N ARG A 154 2.79 9.88 7.60
CA ARG A 154 1.91 11.01 7.93
C ARG A 154 1.87 11.97 6.76
N VAL A 155 0.68 12.48 6.45
CA VAL A 155 0.56 13.59 5.50
C VAL A 155 1.06 14.86 6.17
N ASP A 156 2.09 15.46 5.58
CA ASP A 156 2.68 16.71 6.04
C ASP A 156 1.94 17.91 5.44
N SER A 157 1.64 17.84 4.13
CA SER A 157 0.98 18.92 3.41
C SER A 157 0.36 18.44 2.09
N VAL A 158 -0.58 19.24 1.59
CA VAL A 158 -1.15 19.11 0.24
C VAL A 158 -0.97 20.43 -0.49
N ALA A 159 -0.37 20.38 -1.67
CA ALA A 159 -0.16 21.52 -2.54
C ALA A 159 -1.09 21.43 -3.76
N TYR A 160 -1.91 22.45 -3.97
CA TYR A 160 -2.80 22.53 -5.12
C TYR A 160 -2.19 23.38 -6.24
N ASP A 161 -2.34 22.93 -7.48
CA ASP A 161 -1.98 23.71 -8.66
C ASP A 161 -3.12 24.65 -9.05
N TRP A 162 -3.14 25.83 -8.43
CA TRP A 162 -4.15 26.85 -8.68
C TRP A 162 -4.15 27.38 -10.10
N SER A 163 -3.05 27.24 -10.85
CA SER A 163 -3.00 27.67 -12.25
C SER A 163 -3.86 26.80 -13.17
N ARG A 164 -4.21 25.60 -12.69
CA ARG A 164 -5.04 24.60 -13.35
C ARG A 164 -6.36 24.37 -12.61
N PHE A 165 -6.74 25.30 -11.74
CA PHE A 165 -8.03 25.31 -11.09
C PHE A 165 -9.10 25.76 -12.10
N HIS A 166 -10.08 24.90 -12.35
CA HIS A 166 -11.16 25.20 -13.28
C HIS A 166 -12.51 24.93 -12.62
N THR A 167 -13.38 25.93 -12.66
CA THR A 167 -14.77 25.83 -12.19
C THR A 167 -15.73 25.78 -13.36
N TYR A 168 -16.81 25.02 -13.20
CA TYR A 168 -17.88 24.87 -14.17
C TYR A 168 -19.21 24.95 -13.41
N ASP A 169 -20.07 25.89 -13.79
CA ASP A 169 -21.34 26.18 -13.09
C ASP A 169 -22.58 25.84 -13.94
N TYR A 170 -22.39 25.30 -15.15
CA TYR A 170 -23.46 24.94 -16.09
C TYR A 170 -24.02 23.53 -15.86
N LYS A 171 -23.57 22.82 -14.82
CA LYS A 171 -24.03 21.45 -14.56
C LYS A 171 -25.37 21.51 -13.84
N ALA A 172 -26.37 20.86 -14.42
CA ALA A 172 -27.66 20.61 -13.79
C ALA A 172 -27.80 19.12 -13.49
N GLU A 173 -28.24 18.79 -12.29
CA GLU A 173 -28.50 17.41 -11.89
C GLU A 173 -29.97 17.20 -11.57
N TRP A 174 -30.53 16.17 -12.19
CA TRP A 174 -31.89 15.74 -11.90
C TRP A 174 -31.97 15.17 -10.48
N VAL A 175 -32.98 15.57 -9.72
CA VAL A 175 -33.23 15.08 -8.36
C VAL A 175 -34.36 14.05 -8.35
N TYR A 176 -35.55 14.46 -8.81
CA TYR A 176 -36.74 13.62 -8.95
C TYR A 176 -37.79 14.31 -9.84
N SER A 177 -38.88 13.61 -10.18
CA SER A 177 -40.09 14.22 -10.73
C SER A 177 -41.36 13.79 -10.00
N ILE A 178 -42.40 14.62 -10.06
CA ILE A 178 -43.74 14.35 -9.52
C ILE A 178 -44.76 14.58 -10.63
N ILE A 179 -45.65 13.62 -10.84
CA ILE A 179 -46.82 13.82 -11.71
C ILE A 179 -47.98 14.32 -10.86
N VAL A 180 -48.54 15.47 -11.26
CA VAL A 180 -49.74 16.04 -10.66
C VAL A 180 -50.85 16.03 -11.69
N ASP A 181 -51.88 15.26 -11.41
CA ASP A 181 -53.08 15.20 -12.23
C ASP A 181 -54.15 16.14 -11.67
N ASN A 182 -54.33 17.27 -12.34
CA ASN A 182 -55.38 18.24 -12.05
C ASN A 182 -56.41 18.32 -13.20
N THR A 183 -56.56 17.25 -13.98
CA THR A 183 -57.44 17.23 -15.16
C THR A 183 -58.91 17.39 -14.81
N GLN A 184 -59.33 16.92 -13.64
CA GLN A 184 -60.70 17.06 -13.12
C GLN A 184 -60.93 18.35 -12.33
N GLY A 185 -59.86 19.09 -12.01
CA GLY A 185 -59.95 20.32 -11.22
C GLY A 185 -60.20 21.55 -12.09
N THR A 186 -60.94 22.51 -11.54
CA THR A 186 -61.17 23.82 -12.17
C THR A 186 -60.20 24.90 -11.67
N ASP A 187 -59.68 24.74 -10.45
CA ASP A 187 -58.74 25.67 -9.81
C ASP A 187 -57.29 25.16 -9.89
N THR A 188 -56.33 26.04 -9.64
CA THR A 188 -54.91 25.69 -9.57
C THR A 188 -54.63 24.84 -8.32
N THR A 189 -53.91 23.73 -8.50
CA THR A 189 -53.31 22.95 -7.41
C THR A 189 -51.80 23.18 -7.35
N TRP A 190 -51.13 22.73 -6.30
CA TRP A 190 -49.72 22.99 -6.06
C TRP A 190 -48.93 21.70 -5.86
N ALA A 191 -47.84 21.55 -6.62
CA ALA A 191 -46.84 20.52 -6.36
C ALA A 191 -45.85 21.05 -5.30
N HIS A 192 -45.57 20.24 -4.28
CA HIS A 192 -44.57 20.56 -3.26
C HIS A 192 -43.23 19.96 -3.68
N VAL A 193 -42.28 20.82 -4.03
CA VAL A 193 -40.94 20.41 -4.51
C VAL A 193 -39.88 20.76 -3.47
N ARG A 194 -39.10 19.78 -3.02
CA ARG A 194 -37.97 19.91 -2.10
C ARG A 194 -36.66 19.61 -2.84
N PRO A 195 -36.09 20.59 -3.56
CA PRO A 195 -34.94 20.33 -4.43
C PRO A 195 -33.69 19.92 -3.63
N TYR A 196 -33.58 20.31 -2.36
CA TYR A 196 -32.39 20.12 -1.55
C TYR A 196 -32.46 18.99 -0.53
N GLU A 197 -33.57 18.24 -0.46
CA GLU A 197 -33.82 17.20 0.55
C GLU A 197 -32.65 16.22 0.69
N LYS A 198 -31.99 15.89 -0.43
CA LYS A 198 -30.84 14.98 -0.49
C LYS A 198 -29.55 15.63 -0.99
N ALA A 199 -29.51 16.97 -1.05
CA ALA A 199 -28.35 17.66 -1.60
C ALA A 199 -27.09 17.40 -0.73
N VAL A 200 -25.98 17.07 -1.36
CA VAL A 200 -24.69 16.83 -0.72
C VAL A 200 -23.61 17.36 -1.64
N ARG A 201 -22.45 17.70 -1.09
CA ARG A 201 -21.26 18.00 -1.89
C ARG A 201 -20.49 16.70 -2.08
N ARG A 202 -20.29 16.27 -3.31
CA ARG A 202 -19.50 15.07 -3.60
C ARG A 202 -18.07 15.47 -3.86
N VAL A 203 -17.13 14.78 -3.22
CA VAL A 203 -15.69 15.01 -3.37
C VAL A 203 -14.99 13.70 -3.70
N ARG A 204 -13.98 13.78 -4.56
CA ARG A 204 -13.17 12.61 -4.92
C ARG A 204 -11.72 12.98 -5.20
N PHE A 205 -10.79 12.20 -4.67
CA PHE A 205 -9.40 12.24 -5.08
C PHE A 205 -9.15 11.17 -6.15
N SER A 206 -8.44 11.53 -7.20
CA SER A 206 -8.06 10.61 -8.27
C SER A 206 -6.57 10.70 -8.53
N ILE A 207 -5.88 9.56 -8.57
CA ILE A 207 -4.45 9.49 -8.89
C ILE A 207 -4.30 8.75 -10.22
N PRO A 208 -3.93 9.44 -11.31
CA PRO A 208 -3.93 8.87 -12.65
C PRO A 208 -2.79 7.87 -12.84
N GLY A 209 -3.08 6.78 -13.55
CA GLY A 209 -2.07 5.79 -13.94
C GLY A 209 -1.72 4.77 -12.85
N GLU A 210 -2.30 4.90 -11.66
CA GLU A 210 -2.13 3.90 -10.61
C GLU A 210 -3.16 2.78 -10.72
N VAL A 211 -2.65 1.56 -10.83
CA VAL A 211 -3.41 0.30 -10.61
C VAL A 211 -3.55 0.01 -9.10
N MET A 212 -2.89 0.83 -8.26
CA MET A 212 -2.90 0.72 -6.81
C MET A 212 -4.27 1.16 -6.27
N GLY A 213 -4.99 0.22 -5.67
CA GLY A 213 -6.29 0.48 -5.05
C GLY A 213 -6.17 1.14 -3.68
N LYS A 214 -7.32 1.34 -3.02
CA LYS A 214 -7.43 1.86 -1.65
C LYS A 214 -6.49 1.16 -0.65
N ASP A 215 -6.30 -0.15 -0.80
CA ASP A 215 -5.43 -0.98 0.03
C ASP A 215 -3.96 -0.51 0.06
N TYR A 216 -3.45 0.07 -1.02
CA TYR A 216 -2.09 0.62 -1.05
C TYR A 216 -1.98 1.80 -0.08
N TYR A 217 -2.95 2.71 -0.15
CA TYR A 217 -2.97 3.93 0.65
C TYR A 217 -3.30 3.65 2.12
N THR A 218 -4.15 2.68 2.42
CA THR A 218 -4.41 2.26 3.80
C THR A 218 -3.20 1.52 4.39
N THR A 219 -2.47 0.73 3.60
CA THR A 219 -1.20 0.14 4.05
C THR A 219 -0.17 1.23 4.35
N LEU A 220 -0.08 2.27 3.50
CA LEU A 220 0.87 3.36 3.64
C LEU A 220 0.55 4.35 4.79
N LEU A 221 -0.69 4.82 4.84
CA LEU A 221 -1.15 5.93 5.70
C LEU A 221 -1.96 5.45 6.92
N GLY A 222 -2.35 4.18 6.94
CA GLY A 222 -3.25 3.56 7.93
C GLY A 222 -4.70 3.49 7.45
N ASP A 223 -5.48 2.62 8.09
CA ASP A 223 -6.90 2.41 7.78
C ASP A 223 -7.73 3.68 7.89
N SER A 224 -7.40 4.53 8.87
CA SER A 224 -7.98 5.86 9.02
C SER A 224 -7.21 6.85 8.16
N LEU A 225 -7.62 6.94 6.89
CA LEU A 225 -7.02 7.88 5.94
C LEU A 225 -7.12 9.33 6.46
N PRO A 226 -6.10 10.16 6.20
CA PRO A 226 -6.02 11.50 6.78
C PRO A 226 -7.02 12.47 6.15
N GLU A 227 -7.54 13.40 6.95
CA GLU A 227 -8.29 14.55 6.45
C GLU A 227 -7.35 15.63 5.91
N VAL A 228 -7.63 16.10 4.70
CA VAL A 228 -6.89 17.18 4.04
C VAL A 228 -7.82 18.36 3.76
N ALA A 229 -7.28 19.58 3.86
CA ALA A 229 -8.03 20.78 3.54
C ALA A 229 -8.31 20.84 2.03
N ILE A 230 -9.54 21.13 1.64
CA ILE A 230 -9.94 21.28 0.23
C ILE A 230 -10.42 22.71 -0.03
N PRO A 231 -10.27 23.24 -1.25
CA PRO A 231 -10.79 24.57 -1.56
C PRO A 231 -12.31 24.58 -1.60
N ASP A 232 -12.88 25.71 -1.20
CA ASP A 232 -14.23 26.13 -1.59
C ASP A 232 -14.15 27.05 -2.80
N VAL A 233 -15.30 27.43 -3.34
CA VAL A 233 -15.38 28.38 -4.45
C VAL A 233 -16.22 29.57 -4.04
N ALA A 234 -15.73 30.76 -4.37
CA ALA A 234 -16.50 32.00 -4.33
C ALA A 234 -16.18 32.81 -5.58
N ASP A 235 -17.22 33.29 -6.27
CA ASP A 235 -17.10 34.07 -7.52
C ASP A 235 -16.20 33.39 -8.57
N GLY A 236 -16.31 32.06 -8.70
CA GLY A 236 -15.52 31.25 -9.64
C GLY A 236 -14.04 31.13 -9.30
N LYS A 237 -13.63 31.47 -8.07
CA LYS A 237 -12.24 31.40 -7.60
C LYS A 237 -12.11 30.50 -6.37
N PRO A 238 -10.96 29.81 -6.22
CA PRO A 238 -10.73 29.00 -5.04
C PRO A 238 -10.58 29.90 -3.81
N VAL A 239 -11.27 29.52 -2.74
CA VAL A 239 -11.13 30.11 -1.41
C VAL A 239 -10.71 29.00 -0.47
N VAL A 240 -9.56 29.17 0.19
CA VAL A 240 -9.12 28.23 1.21
C VAL A 240 -9.84 28.59 2.52
N GLN A 241 -10.75 27.72 2.94
CA GLN A 241 -11.46 27.80 4.23
C GLN A 241 -11.09 26.60 5.11
N ASP A 242 -11.95 26.27 6.07
CA ASP A 242 -11.80 25.14 7.00
C ASP A 242 -12.39 23.83 6.47
N THR A 243 -12.86 23.79 5.21
CA THR A 243 -13.43 22.56 4.63
C THR A 243 -12.37 21.49 4.48
N ARG A 244 -12.66 20.29 5.00
CA ARG A 244 -11.79 19.13 4.92
C ARG A 244 -12.52 17.95 4.31
N ALA A 245 -11.75 17.09 3.66
CA ALA A 245 -12.20 15.81 3.15
C ALA A 245 -11.18 14.74 3.49
N THR A 246 -11.64 13.51 3.71
CA THR A 246 -10.75 12.36 3.83
C THR A 246 -10.03 12.16 2.50
N PHE A 247 -8.72 11.96 2.53
CA PHE A 247 -7.98 11.56 1.34
C PHE A 247 -8.35 10.13 0.95
N ASP A 248 -9.45 9.97 0.23
CA ASP A 248 -9.99 8.70 -0.26
C ASP A 248 -10.17 8.75 -1.79
N LEU A 249 -9.92 7.62 -2.44
CA LEU A 249 -10.09 7.43 -3.88
C LEU A 249 -11.55 7.15 -4.26
N GLU A 250 -12.35 6.77 -3.27
CA GLU A 250 -13.80 6.66 -3.37
C GLU A 250 -14.46 8.04 -3.25
N GLU A 251 -15.63 8.19 -3.87
CA GLU A 251 -16.43 9.40 -3.74
C GLU A 251 -17.00 9.50 -2.32
N GLN A 252 -16.97 10.71 -1.75
CA GLN A 252 -17.47 10.99 -0.41
C GLN A 252 -18.49 12.13 -0.42
N ASP A 253 -19.51 12.02 0.43
CA ASP A 253 -20.53 13.04 0.63
C ASP A 253 -20.15 13.94 1.81
N LEU A 254 -20.03 15.23 1.53
CA LEU A 254 -19.85 16.28 2.51
C LEU A 254 -21.17 17.05 2.72
N PRO A 255 -21.43 17.54 3.94
CA PRO A 255 -22.59 18.38 4.20
C PRO A 255 -22.53 19.68 3.37
N VAL A 256 -23.70 20.20 3.02
CA VAL A 256 -23.86 21.49 2.34
C VAL A 256 -24.77 22.39 3.15
N ASP A 257 -24.47 23.69 3.13
CA ASP A 257 -25.29 24.73 3.74
C ASP A 257 -26.49 25.09 2.84
N LEU A 258 -27.38 24.12 2.65
CA LEU A 258 -28.65 24.28 1.94
C LEU A 258 -29.76 23.75 2.84
N ASP A 259 -30.83 24.53 2.97
CA ASP A 259 -32.02 24.16 3.75
C ASP A 259 -32.69 22.92 3.14
N LYS A 260 -32.62 21.79 3.87
CA LYS A 260 -33.18 20.50 3.46
C LYS A 260 -34.70 20.49 3.45
N ASP A 261 -35.33 21.37 4.23
CA ASP A 261 -36.77 21.51 4.34
C ASP A 261 -37.34 22.55 3.36
N PHE A 262 -36.45 23.25 2.63
CA PHE A 262 -36.83 24.23 1.62
C PHE A 262 -37.80 23.62 0.62
N THR A 263 -38.98 24.23 0.52
CA THR A 263 -40.08 23.75 -0.30
C THR A 263 -40.54 24.83 -1.27
N VAL A 264 -40.61 24.48 -2.54
CA VAL A 264 -41.12 25.30 -3.64
C VAL A 264 -42.53 24.83 -3.98
N LEU A 265 -43.48 25.75 -4.03
CA LEU A 265 -44.83 25.47 -4.50
C LEU A 265 -44.89 25.76 -6.01
N VAL A 266 -45.04 24.71 -6.80
CA VAL A 266 -45.13 24.82 -8.26
C VAL A 266 -46.60 24.75 -8.69
N PRO A 267 -47.13 25.77 -9.38
CA PRO A 267 -48.54 25.82 -9.74
C PRO A 267 -48.85 24.84 -10.89
N VAL A 268 -49.93 24.07 -10.73
CA VAL A 268 -50.48 23.16 -11.74
C VAL A 268 -51.92 23.62 -12.07
N PRO A 269 -52.16 24.22 -13.25
CA PRO A 269 -53.48 24.75 -13.60
C PRO A 269 -54.58 23.68 -13.61
N GLY A 270 -55.83 24.11 -13.42
CA GLY A 270 -57.00 23.26 -13.62
C GLY A 270 -57.09 22.74 -15.06
N GLY A 271 -57.58 21.52 -15.23
CA GLY A 271 -57.68 20.86 -16.53
C GLY A 271 -56.35 20.37 -17.10
N LYS A 272 -55.28 20.32 -16.30
CA LYS A 272 -53.94 19.89 -16.73
C LYS A 272 -53.42 18.70 -15.95
N LYS A 273 -52.69 17.82 -16.64
CA LYS A 273 -51.79 16.83 -16.04
C LYS A 273 -50.35 17.27 -16.33
N MET A 274 -49.56 17.49 -15.29
CA MET A 274 -48.19 18.00 -15.44
C MET A 274 -47.20 17.09 -14.74
N GLU A 275 -46.06 16.82 -15.38
CA GLU A 275 -44.87 16.34 -14.68
C GLU A 275 -44.02 17.54 -14.26
N VAL A 276 -43.74 17.61 -12.96
CA VAL A 276 -42.87 18.61 -12.35
C VAL A 276 -41.52 17.95 -12.09
N GLY A 277 -40.50 18.30 -12.87
CA GLY A 277 -39.13 17.82 -12.68
C GLY A 277 -38.34 18.78 -11.79
N ALA A 278 -37.65 18.26 -10.79
CA ALA A 278 -36.79 19.02 -9.88
C ALA A 278 -35.31 18.80 -10.20
N TYR A 279 -34.55 19.89 -10.30
CA TYR A 279 -33.12 19.88 -10.60
C TYR A 279 -32.36 20.78 -9.64
N VAL A 280 -31.09 20.46 -9.43
CA VAL A 280 -30.13 21.33 -8.73
C VAL A 280 -29.04 21.80 -9.70
N SER A 281 -28.66 23.06 -9.59
CA SER A 281 -27.46 23.59 -10.24
C SER A 281 -26.26 23.24 -9.39
N VAL A 282 -25.22 22.72 -10.04
CA VAL A 282 -24.01 22.19 -9.41
C VAL A 282 -22.80 22.99 -9.87
N GLU A 283 -22.07 23.51 -8.91
CA GLU A 283 -20.75 24.09 -9.08
C GLU A 283 -19.73 22.97 -9.00
N HIS A 284 -19.09 22.70 -10.12
CA HIS A 284 -18.06 21.69 -10.27
C HIS A 284 -16.68 22.35 -10.33
N TYR A 285 -15.68 21.76 -9.68
CA TYR A 285 -14.29 22.08 -9.97
C TYR A 285 -13.38 20.86 -9.98
N ASP A 286 -12.31 20.98 -10.76
CA ASP A 286 -11.17 20.09 -10.71
C ASP A 286 -9.90 20.89 -10.40
N VAL A 287 -9.03 20.31 -9.57
CA VAL A 287 -7.72 20.90 -9.24
C VAL A 287 -6.66 19.82 -9.06
N PRO A 288 -5.53 19.90 -9.79
CA PRO A 288 -4.40 19.01 -9.52
C PRO A 288 -3.81 19.27 -8.13
N PHE A 289 -3.38 18.21 -7.47
CA PHE A 289 -2.73 18.28 -6.16
C PHE A 289 -1.45 17.44 -6.12
N VAL A 290 -0.58 17.77 -5.18
CA VAL A 290 0.55 16.95 -4.72
C VAL A 290 0.46 16.78 -3.21
N ILE A 291 0.43 15.54 -2.74
CA ILE A 291 0.52 15.20 -1.31
C ILE A 291 1.97 14.91 -0.97
N HIS A 292 2.43 15.48 0.13
CA HIS A 292 3.74 15.20 0.73
C HIS A 292 3.55 14.44 2.04
N CYS A 293 4.21 13.30 2.17
CA CYS A 293 4.16 12.47 3.36
C CYS A 293 5.56 12.21 3.92
N SER A 294 5.66 12.08 5.24
CA SER A 294 6.89 11.71 5.93
C SER A 294 6.67 10.52 6.86
N HIS A 295 7.68 9.66 6.93
CA HIS A 295 7.72 8.56 7.88
C HIS A 295 8.29 9.06 9.22
N PRO A 296 7.58 8.89 10.35
CA PRO A 296 7.92 9.55 11.61
C PRO A 296 9.26 9.11 12.22
N HIS A 297 9.70 7.87 11.95
CA HIS A 297 10.97 7.35 12.47
C HIS A 297 12.15 7.54 11.50
N SER A 298 12.04 7.01 10.28
CA SER A 298 13.11 7.06 9.28
C SER A 298 13.30 8.43 8.61
N GLY A 299 12.33 9.35 8.69
CA GLY A 299 12.35 10.63 7.99
C GLY A 299 12.21 10.52 6.48
N ARG A 300 11.95 9.32 5.94
CA ARG A 300 11.71 9.11 4.52
C ARG A 300 10.48 9.86 4.07
N THR A 301 10.53 10.35 2.84
CA THR A 301 9.43 11.11 2.24
C THR A 301 8.84 10.35 1.06
N ARG A 302 7.52 10.42 0.91
CA ARG A 302 6.80 9.98 -0.29
C ARG A 302 5.92 11.10 -0.82
N THR A 303 5.69 11.09 -2.13
CA THR A 303 4.84 12.09 -2.80
C THR A 303 3.91 11.44 -3.79
N PHE A 304 2.66 11.88 -3.80
CA PHE A 304 1.62 11.40 -4.71
C PHE A 304 0.98 12.59 -5.41
N SER A 305 0.69 12.46 -6.70
CA SER A 305 0.07 13.53 -7.48
C SER A 305 -1.23 13.06 -8.08
N GLY A 306 -2.26 13.90 -8.04
CA GLY A 306 -3.58 13.54 -8.52
C GLY A 306 -4.42 14.75 -8.87
N THR A 307 -5.71 14.52 -9.04
CA THR A 307 -6.75 15.54 -9.23
C THR A 307 -7.80 15.39 -8.15
N LEU A 308 -8.13 16.49 -7.49
CA LEU A 308 -9.27 16.61 -6.60
C LEU A 308 -10.43 17.13 -7.44
N SER A 309 -11.56 16.42 -7.38
CA SER A 309 -12.82 16.80 -8.02
C SER A 309 -13.88 17.06 -6.96
N SER A 310 -14.73 18.06 -7.19
CA SER A 310 -15.80 18.43 -6.27
C SER A 310 -17.04 18.90 -7.02
N ASP A 311 -18.19 18.37 -6.65
CA ASP A 311 -19.52 18.80 -7.10
C ASP A 311 -20.29 19.36 -5.90
N ARG A 312 -20.62 20.65 -5.92
CA ARG A 312 -21.41 21.30 -4.87
C ARG A 312 -22.73 21.86 -5.43
N PRO A 313 -23.89 21.40 -4.97
CA PRO A 313 -25.16 22.04 -5.31
C PRO A 313 -25.23 23.46 -4.70
N TYR A 314 -25.74 24.42 -5.46
CA TYR A 314 -25.84 25.83 -5.03
C TYR A 314 -27.16 26.53 -5.37
N ASP A 315 -27.89 26.07 -6.38
CA ASP A 315 -29.19 26.63 -6.79
C ASP A 315 -30.13 25.51 -7.25
N TYR A 316 -31.38 25.83 -7.55
CA TYR A 316 -32.37 24.89 -8.04
C TYR A 316 -33.15 25.46 -9.22
N PHE A 317 -33.72 24.57 -10.02
CA PHE A 317 -34.78 24.93 -10.95
C PHE A 317 -35.75 23.77 -11.13
N TYR A 318 -36.91 24.06 -11.72
CA TYR A 318 -37.90 23.05 -12.03
C TYR A 318 -38.34 23.17 -13.48
N THR A 319 -38.80 22.05 -14.03
CA THR A 319 -39.39 21.96 -15.37
C THR A 319 -40.85 21.55 -15.27
N LEU A 320 -41.67 22.01 -16.20
CA LEU A 320 -43.06 21.62 -16.35
C LEU A 320 -43.25 20.95 -17.72
N THR A 321 -43.68 19.69 -17.71
CA THR A 321 -44.01 18.95 -18.92
C THR A 321 -45.52 18.68 -18.94
N ASP A 322 -46.22 19.15 -19.98
CA ASP A 322 -47.65 18.94 -20.15
C ASP A 322 -47.93 17.52 -20.66
N LEU A 323 -48.64 16.74 -19.85
CA LEU A 323 -49.03 15.35 -20.10
C LEU A 323 -50.55 15.20 -20.31
N THR A 324 -51.27 16.30 -20.54
CA THR A 324 -52.75 16.31 -20.58
C THR A 324 -53.33 15.49 -21.74
N HIS A 325 -52.58 15.33 -22.82
CA HIS A 325 -53.02 14.63 -24.04
C HIS A 325 -52.15 13.41 -24.39
N THR A 326 -51.27 13.00 -23.48
CA THR A 326 -50.55 11.73 -23.60
C THR A 326 -51.42 10.63 -23.00
N ASP A 327 -51.98 9.79 -23.87
CA ASP A 327 -52.60 8.52 -23.49
C ASP A 327 -51.49 7.57 -23.00
N GLU A 328 -51.65 7.06 -21.78
CA GLU A 328 -50.84 6.04 -21.05
C GLU A 328 -49.32 5.98 -21.31
#